data_AF-A0A382DF40-F1
#
_entry.id   AF-A0A382DF40-F1
#
_cell.length_a   1.000
_cell.length_b   1.000
_cell.length_c   1.000
_cell.angle_alpha   90.00
_cell.angle_beta   90.00
_cell.angle_gamma   90.00
#
_symmetry.space_group_name_H-M   'P 1'
#
loop_
_entity.id
_entity.type
_entity.pdbx_description
1 polymer ?
#
loop_
_entity_poly.entity_id
_entity_poly.type
_entity_poly.pdbx_seq_one_letter_code
_entity_poly.pdbx_strand_id
1 'polypeptide(L)'
;LDEQLSEMDARIGLYEKIEKDKREHEVNIAKKNTSVDAIVNFNEDVQRQINEIHTVGLFLKEDKIRLQEFNEDSKRIKKEKEKIGDQANYLGLAKQLLQDSGIKTKIIKKYLPIMNKLINSYLNQLEFQVKFELDEQFNETIKSRYRDEFAYANFSEGEKMRIDLALLFTWRQIAKMKNSTNTNLLILDEIFDSSLDMNGTDEFLKILNTLSDENIFLISHKSDLNVDKFDNLIRFEKIQNFTRMTT
;
A
#
# COMPACT_ATOMS: atom_id res chain seq x y z
N LEU A 1 -47.62 80.67 -93.61
CA LEU A 1 -46.97 79.34 -93.75
C LEU A 1 -45.62 79.35 -93.04
N ASP A 2 -44.75 80.33 -93.31
CA ASP A 2 -43.39 80.40 -92.73
C ASP A 2 -43.34 80.55 -91.19
N GLU A 3 -44.28 81.28 -90.59
CA GLU A 3 -44.31 81.48 -89.13
C GLU A 3 -44.70 80.20 -88.36
N GLN A 4 -45.62 79.40 -88.93
CA GLN A 4 -46.02 78.10 -88.40
C GLN A 4 -44.93 77.03 -88.59
N LEU A 5 -44.15 77.13 -89.68
CA LEU A 5 -42.97 76.29 -89.90
C LEU A 5 -41.87 76.61 -88.87
N SER A 6 -41.64 77.89 -88.56
CA SER A 6 -40.67 78.29 -87.53
C SER A 6 -41.07 77.87 -86.12
N GLU A 7 -42.36 77.93 -85.77
CA GLU A 7 -42.86 77.43 -84.48
C GLU A 7 -42.75 75.91 -84.38
N MET A 8 -43.04 75.18 -85.47
CA MET A 8 -42.83 73.73 -85.55
C MET A 8 -41.35 73.35 -85.39
N ASP A 9 -40.43 74.06 -86.04
CA ASP A 9 -38.99 73.83 -85.92
C ASP A 9 -38.48 74.10 -84.49
N ALA A 10 -38.98 75.16 -83.84
CA ALA A 10 -38.67 75.45 -82.44
C ALA A 10 -39.19 74.36 -81.49
N ARG A 11 -40.38 73.81 -81.77
CA ARG A 11 -40.97 72.70 -81.01
C ARG A 11 -40.19 71.40 -81.21
N ILE A 12 -39.76 71.12 -82.45
CA ILE A 12 -38.90 69.98 -82.79
C ILE A 12 -37.57 70.07 -82.02
N GLY A 13 -36.92 71.22 -82.02
CA GLY A 13 -35.69 71.43 -81.23
C GLY A 13 -35.90 71.27 -79.71
N LEU A 14 -37.08 71.64 -79.20
CA LEU A 14 -37.45 71.41 -77.80
C LEU A 14 -37.66 69.92 -77.49
N TYR A 15 -38.32 69.18 -78.38
CA TYR A 15 -38.49 67.73 -78.25
C TYR A 15 -37.16 66.99 -78.36
N GLU A 16 -36.27 67.39 -79.26
CA GLU A 16 -34.91 66.85 -79.36
C GLU A 16 -34.11 67.08 -78.08
N LYS A 17 -34.25 68.26 -77.47
CA LYS A 17 -33.60 68.58 -76.19
C LYS A 17 -34.16 67.73 -75.05
N ILE A 18 -35.48 67.58 -74.96
CA ILE A 18 -36.14 66.73 -73.96
C ILE A 18 -35.75 65.26 -74.16
N GLU A 19 -35.63 64.79 -75.40
CA GLU A 19 -35.21 63.42 -75.70
C GLU A 19 -33.74 63.18 -75.31
N LYS A 20 -32.88 64.18 -75.52
CA LYS A 20 -31.49 64.17 -75.08
C LYS A 20 -31.39 64.13 -73.55
N ASP A 21 -32.11 65.00 -72.84
CA ASP A 21 -32.16 65.04 -71.38
C ASP A 21 -32.73 63.73 -70.80
N LYS A 22 -33.76 63.16 -71.44
CA LYS A 22 -34.32 61.85 -71.07
C LYS A 22 -33.28 60.73 -71.20
N ARG A 23 -32.56 60.66 -72.32
CA ARG A 23 -31.47 59.69 -72.50
C ARG A 23 -30.37 59.88 -71.45
N GLU A 24 -30.02 61.12 -71.13
CA GLU A 24 -29.03 61.41 -70.10
C GLU A 24 -29.49 60.97 -68.70
N HIS A 25 -30.76 61.18 -68.37
CA HIS A 25 -31.37 60.68 -67.14
C HIS A 25 -31.45 59.14 -67.10
N GLU A 26 -31.81 58.46 -68.19
CA GLU A 26 -31.83 56.99 -68.28
C GLU A 26 -30.43 56.40 -68.05
N VAL A 27 -29.40 57.00 -68.66
CA VAL A 27 -28.00 56.60 -68.44
C VAL A 27 -27.60 56.82 -66.98
N ASN A 28 -28.00 57.94 -66.36
CA ASN A 28 -27.71 58.21 -64.96
C ASN A 28 -28.46 57.27 -64.00
N ILE A 29 -29.70 56.89 -64.32
CA ILE A 29 -30.47 55.89 -63.57
C ILE A 29 -29.79 54.53 -63.67
N ALA A 30 -29.37 54.10 -64.87
CA ALA A 30 -28.63 52.86 -65.06
C ALA A 30 -27.33 52.83 -64.23
N LYS A 31 -26.54 53.91 -64.26
CA LYS A 31 -25.32 54.04 -63.43
C LYS A 31 -25.62 53.95 -61.94
N LYS A 32 -26.67 54.63 -61.47
CA LYS A 32 -27.08 54.57 -60.07
C LYS A 32 -27.56 53.18 -59.66
N ASN A 33 -28.34 52.51 -60.50
CA ASN A 33 -28.80 51.14 -60.25
C ASN A 33 -27.62 50.17 -60.15
N THR A 34 -26.66 50.22 -61.08
CA THR A 34 -25.44 49.41 -60.99
C THR A 34 -24.64 49.71 -59.72
N SER A 35 -24.59 50.97 -59.29
CA SER A 35 -23.96 51.35 -58.03
C SER A 35 -24.72 50.82 -56.81
N VAL A 36 -26.06 50.81 -56.85
CA VAL A 36 -26.91 50.23 -55.80
C VAL A 36 -26.71 48.73 -55.72
N ASP A 37 -26.71 48.02 -56.84
CA ASP A 37 -26.46 46.58 -56.90
C ASP A 37 -25.09 46.22 -56.34
N ALA A 38 -24.06 47.02 -56.67
CA ALA A 38 -22.72 46.85 -56.10
C ALA A 38 -22.71 47.04 -54.57
N ILE A 39 -23.44 48.02 -54.05
CA ILE A 39 -23.56 48.26 -52.60
C ILE A 39 -24.34 47.14 -51.92
N VAL A 40 -25.41 46.62 -52.53
CA VAL A 40 -26.20 45.50 -52.01
C VAL A 40 -25.33 44.25 -51.92
N ASN A 41 -24.63 43.89 -52.99
CA ASN A 41 -23.70 42.76 -53.00
C ASN A 41 -22.60 42.91 -51.94
N PHE A 42 -22.06 44.12 -51.77
CA PHE A 42 -21.07 44.39 -50.75
C PHE A 42 -21.64 44.21 -49.32
N ASN A 43 -22.85 44.71 -49.06
CA ASN A 43 -23.52 44.50 -47.77
C ASN A 43 -23.80 43.03 -47.49
N GLU A 44 -24.20 42.25 -48.49
CA GLU A 44 -24.39 40.80 -48.35
C GLU A 44 -23.08 40.09 -48.00
N ASP A 45 -21.96 40.48 -48.63
CA ASP A 45 -20.66 39.90 -48.34
C ASP A 45 -20.17 40.27 -46.93
N VAL A 46 -20.32 41.54 -46.54
CA VAL A 46 -20.02 42.00 -45.17
C VAL A 46 -20.87 41.27 -44.14
N GLN A 47 -22.17 41.06 -44.41
CA GLN A 47 -23.04 40.32 -43.50
C GLN A 47 -22.62 38.85 -43.37
N ARG A 48 -22.16 38.23 -44.47
CA ARG A 48 -21.63 36.86 -44.47
C ARG A 48 -20.37 36.77 -43.61
N GLN A 49 -19.43 37.71 -43.78
CA GLN A 49 -18.21 37.80 -42.98
C GLN A 49 -18.52 38.01 -41.49
N ILE A 50 -19.49 38.87 -41.15
CA ILE A 50 -19.93 39.08 -39.76
C ILE A 50 -20.45 37.76 -39.14
N ASN A 51 -21.27 37.02 -39.88
CA ASN A 51 -21.82 35.75 -39.40
C ASN A 51 -20.72 34.69 -39.20
N GLU A 52 -19.76 34.60 -40.13
CA GLU A 52 -18.60 33.72 -39.98
C GLU A 52 -17.77 34.06 -38.75
N ILE A 53 -17.44 35.34 -38.54
CA ILE A 53 -16.70 35.82 -37.36
C ILE A 53 -17.45 35.49 -36.07
N HIS A 54 -18.77 35.68 -36.04
CA HIS A 54 -19.59 35.36 -34.89
C HIS A 54 -19.56 33.85 -34.57
N THR A 55 -19.64 33.01 -35.60
CA THR A 55 -19.62 31.55 -35.46
C THR A 55 -18.26 31.08 -34.94
N VAL A 56 -17.16 31.59 -35.50
CA VAL A 56 -15.79 31.33 -35.01
C VAL A 56 -15.62 31.80 -33.55
N GLY A 57 -16.19 32.95 -33.20
CA GLY A 57 -16.16 33.48 -31.83
C GLY A 57 -16.86 32.59 -30.80
N LEU A 58 -17.88 31.82 -31.18
CA LEU A 58 -18.54 30.83 -30.31
C LEU A 58 -17.63 29.63 -30.05
N PHE A 59 -17.06 29.04 -31.10
CA PHE A 59 -16.10 27.92 -30.95
C PHE A 59 -14.88 28.31 -30.12
N LEU A 60 -14.38 29.53 -30.29
CA LEU A 60 -13.23 30.04 -29.51
C LEU A 60 -13.54 30.14 -28.01
N LYS A 61 -14.80 30.41 -27.63
CA LYS A 61 -15.22 30.40 -26.22
C LYS A 61 -15.26 28.99 -25.66
N GLU A 62 -15.85 28.04 -26.38
CA GLU A 62 -15.89 26.63 -25.97
C GLU A 62 -14.48 26.04 -25.82
N ASP A 63 -13.60 26.28 -26.80
CA ASP A 63 -12.22 25.80 -26.75
C ASP A 63 -11.44 26.43 -25.60
N LYS A 64 -11.72 27.70 -25.26
CA LYS A 64 -11.10 28.36 -24.10
C LYS A 64 -11.55 27.74 -22.77
N ILE A 65 -12.82 27.32 -22.66
CA ILE A 65 -13.34 26.61 -21.48
C ILE A 65 -12.66 25.24 -21.36
N ARG A 66 -12.64 24.46 -22.45
CA ARG A 66 -11.96 23.15 -22.47
C ARG A 66 -10.48 23.26 -22.14
N LEU A 67 -9.81 24.30 -22.63
CA LEU A 67 -8.40 24.57 -22.31
C LEU A 67 -8.21 24.85 -20.81
N GLN A 68 -9.15 25.55 -20.16
CA GLN A 68 -9.09 25.76 -18.72
C GLN A 68 -9.29 24.43 -17.96
N GLU A 69 -10.29 23.63 -18.32
CA GLU A 69 -10.54 22.32 -17.72
C GLU A 69 -9.33 21.39 -17.85
N PHE A 70 -8.75 21.27 -19.04
CA PHE A 70 -7.55 20.45 -19.26
C PHE A 70 -6.34 20.95 -18.47
N ASN A 71 -6.20 22.27 -18.28
CA ASN A 71 -5.14 22.82 -17.44
C ASN A 71 -5.34 22.49 -15.95
N GLU A 72 -6.58 22.50 -15.47
CA GLU A 72 -6.91 22.11 -14.09
C GLU A 72 -6.69 20.62 -13.87
N ASP A 73 -7.15 19.78 -14.79
CA ASP A 73 -6.92 18.33 -14.77
C ASP A 73 -5.44 18.00 -14.80
N SER A 74 -4.66 18.67 -15.65
CA SER A 74 -3.20 18.49 -15.73
C SER A 74 -2.53 18.82 -14.39
N LYS A 75 -2.95 19.91 -13.72
CA LYS A 75 -2.46 20.26 -12.38
C LYS A 75 -2.85 19.21 -11.33
N ARG A 76 -4.08 18.70 -11.37
CA ARG A 76 -4.55 17.64 -10.46
C ARG A 76 -3.74 16.36 -10.64
N ILE A 77 -3.63 15.88 -11.87
CA ILE A 77 -2.88 14.66 -12.21
C ILE A 77 -1.42 14.80 -11.81
N LYS A 78 -0.81 15.97 -12.00
CA LYS A 78 0.57 16.21 -11.57
C LYS A 78 0.73 16.08 -10.05
N LYS A 79 -0.18 16.66 -9.27
CA LYS A 79 -0.17 16.53 -7.80
C LYS A 79 -0.37 15.09 -7.35
N GLU A 80 -1.28 14.35 -7.99
CA GLU A 80 -1.50 12.93 -7.67
C GLU A 80 -0.28 12.08 -8.01
N LYS A 81 0.36 12.34 -9.16
CA LYS A 81 1.61 11.68 -9.55
C LYS A 81 2.72 11.92 -8.53
N GLU A 82 2.90 13.16 -8.07
CA GLU A 82 3.88 13.51 -7.04
C GLU A 82 3.58 12.74 -5.73
N LYS A 83 2.32 12.75 -5.27
CA LYS A 83 1.89 12.02 -4.07
C LYS A 83 2.14 10.51 -4.18
N ILE A 84 1.81 9.90 -5.31
CA ILE A 84 2.05 8.47 -5.56
C ILE A 84 3.55 8.18 -5.63
N GLY A 85 4.34 9.07 -6.23
CA GLY A 85 5.79 8.98 -6.26
C GLY A 85 6.41 8.96 -4.87
N ASP A 86 5.96 9.86 -3.99
CA ASP A 86 6.42 9.93 -2.60
C ASP A 86 6.05 8.66 -1.81
N GLN A 87 4.82 8.16 -1.98
CA GLN A 87 4.38 6.90 -1.37
C GLN A 87 5.19 5.71 -1.88
N ALA A 88 5.46 5.64 -3.19
CA ALA A 88 6.27 4.58 -3.78
C ALA A 88 7.70 4.61 -3.24
N ASN A 89 8.29 5.79 -3.08
CA ASN A 89 9.61 5.96 -2.46
C ASN A 89 9.61 5.50 -1.01
N TYR A 90 8.62 5.92 -0.22
CA TYR A 90 8.49 5.52 1.19
C TYR A 90 8.35 4.00 1.34
N LEU A 91 7.47 3.38 0.53
CA LEU A 91 7.29 1.93 0.51
C LEU A 91 8.53 1.20 0.00
N GLY A 92 9.26 1.77 -0.97
CA GLY A 92 10.53 1.26 -1.45
C GLY A 92 11.58 1.19 -0.35
N LEU A 93 11.73 2.28 0.42
CA LEU A 93 12.62 2.33 1.59
C LEU A 93 12.19 1.34 2.67
N ALA A 94 10.88 1.30 3.00
CA ALA A 94 10.35 0.35 3.98
C ALA A 94 10.63 -1.10 3.57
N LYS A 95 10.44 -1.43 2.28
CA LYS A 95 10.76 -2.76 1.73
C LYS A 95 12.24 -3.09 1.90
N GLN A 96 13.14 -2.17 1.54
CA GLN A 96 14.58 -2.39 1.68
C GLN A 96 15.00 -2.57 3.15
N LEU A 97 14.38 -1.83 4.07
CA LEU A 97 14.64 -1.98 5.50
C LEU A 97 14.12 -3.32 6.04
N LEU A 98 12.95 -3.78 5.61
CA LEU A 98 12.31 -4.99 6.12
C LEU A 98 12.78 -6.29 5.45
N GLN A 99 13.51 -6.22 4.35
CA GLN A 99 14.14 -7.38 3.72
C GLN A 99 15.16 -8.07 4.64
N ASP A 100 15.45 -9.34 4.37
CA ASP A 100 16.38 -10.16 5.17
C ASP A 100 17.85 -9.71 5.09
N SER A 101 18.18 -8.71 4.28
CA SER A 101 19.47 -7.99 4.29
C SER A 101 19.44 -6.68 5.09
N GLY A 102 18.26 -6.25 5.52
CA GLY A 102 17.99 -4.95 6.12
C GLY A 102 18.09 -4.92 7.65
N ILE A 103 17.21 -4.15 8.28
CA ILE A 103 17.22 -3.90 9.73
C ILE A 103 16.86 -5.16 10.53
N LYS A 104 16.02 -6.05 9.98
CA LYS A 104 15.59 -7.30 10.62
C LYS A 104 16.80 -8.14 11.06
N THR A 105 17.75 -8.36 10.17
CA THR A 105 18.96 -9.15 10.43
C THR A 105 19.89 -8.45 11.41
N LYS A 106 20.01 -7.12 11.34
CA LYS A 106 20.77 -6.36 12.35
C LYS A 106 20.17 -6.47 13.76
N ILE A 107 18.84 -6.46 13.87
CA ILE A 107 18.14 -6.65 15.14
C ILE A 107 18.40 -8.07 15.66
N ILE A 108 18.24 -9.10 14.82
CA ILE A 108 18.52 -10.50 15.18
C ILE A 108 19.97 -10.65 15.66
N LYS A 109 20.96 -10.11 14.91
CA LYS A 109 22.39 -10.11 15.30
C LYS A 109 22.64 -9.57 16.70
N LYS A 110 21.88 -8.56 17.14
CA LYS A 110 22.04 -7.98 18.48
C LYS A 110 21.54 -8.93 19.58
N TYR A 111 20.51 -9.72 19.29
CA TYR A 111 19.94 -10.66 20.25
C TYR A 111 20.61 -12.03 20.24
N LEU A 112 21.22 -12.46 19.12
CA LEU A 112 21.87 -13.78 19.02
C LEU A 112 22.87 -14.08 20.14
N PRO A 113 23.80 -13.18 20.53
CA PRO A 113 24.72 -13.47 21.63
C PRO A 113 24.00 -13.70 22.96
N ILE A 114 22.91 -12.96 23.20
CA ILE A 114 22.09 -13.09 24.41
C ILE A 114 21.32 -14.41 24.37
N MET A 115 20.68 -14.73 23.23
CA MET A 115 19.96 -15.98 23.03
C MET A 115 20.89 -17.18 23.20
N ASN A 116 22.03 -17.22 22.51
CA ASN A 116 23.00 -18.30 22.63
C ASN A 116 23.50 -18.45 24.08
N LYS A 117 23.75 -17.35 24.79
CA LYS A 117 24.13 -17.41 26.20
C LYS A 117 23.04 -18.02 27.08
N LEU A 118 21.78 -17.62 26.88
CA LEU A 118 20.64 -18.13 27.63
C LEU A 118 20.37 -19.61 27.34
N ILE A 119 20.39 -20.02 26.07
CA ILE A 119 20.17 -21.41 25.67
C ILE A 119 21.22 -22.31 26.32
N ASN A 120 22.50 -21.97 26.21
CA ASN A 120 23.55 -22.75 26.86
C ASN A 120 23.42 -22.74 28.39
N SER A 121 22.94 -21.64 29.00
CA SER A 121 22.68 -21.60 30.44
C SER A 121 21.57 -22.58 30.85
N TYR A 122 20.46 -22.61 30.12
CA TYR A 122 19.36 -23.53 30.39
C TYR A 122 19.73 -24.99 30.09
N LEU A 123 20.47 -25.25 29.01
CA LEU A 123 21.00 -26.58 28.72
C LEU A 123 21.91 -27.10 29.83
N ASN A 124 22.77 -26.24 30.38
CA ASN A 124 23.60 -26.60 31.53
C ASN A 124 22.77 -26.87 32.80
N GLN A 125 21.71 -26.10 33.06
CA GLN A 125 20.79 -26.35 34.18
C GLN A 125 20.03 -27.68 34.00
N LEU A 126 19.69 -28.05 32.77
CA LEU A 126 19.10 -29.34 32.42
C LEU A 126 20.15 -30.48 32.33
N GLU A 127 21.35 -30.27 32.86
CA GLU A 127 22.50 -31.19 32.83
C GLU A 127 22.86 -31.73 31.43
N PHE A 128 22.50 -31.01 30.37
CA PHE A 128 22.79 -31.39 28.99
C PHE A 128 24.03 -30.66 28.49
N GLN A 129 25.17 -31.35 28.56
CA GLN A 129 26.49 -30.76 28.30
C GLN A 129 26.84 -30.73 26.80
N VAL A 130 26.09 -29.93 26.04
CA VAL A 130 26.37 -29.57 24.65
C VAL A 130 26.50 -28.06 24.51
N LYS A 131 27.24 -27.61 23.50
CA LYS A 131 27.27 -26.21 23.09
C LYS A 131 26.27 -26.01 21.95
N PHE A 132 25.31 -25.12 22.15
CA PHE A 132 24.30 -24.75 21.17
C PHE A 132 24.57 -23.34 20.63
N GLU A 133 24.47 -23.16 19.33
CA GLU A 133 24.69 -21.87 18.67
C GLU A 133 23.67 -21.67 17.55
N LEU A 134 22.90 -20.58 17.60
CA LEU A 134 22.05 -20.11 16.52
C LEU A 134 22.78 -19.05 15.70
N ASP A 135 22.55 -19.07 14.39
CA ASP A 135 22.95 -18.04 13.45
C ASP A 135 21.81 -17.04 13.13
N GLU A 136 22.09 -16.10 12.22
CA GLU A 136 21.16 -15.04 11.79
C GLU A 136 19.97 -15.55 10.99
N GLN A 137 20.08 -16.75 10.44
CA GLN A 137 19.03 -17.46 9.73
C GLN A 137 18.27 -18.42 10.67
N PHE A 138 18.60 -18.44 11.95
CA PHE A 138 18.12 -19.38 12.97
C PHE A 138 18.47 -20.85 12.66
N ASN A 139 19.54 -21.11 11.93
CA ASN A 139 20.09 -22.46 11.84
C ASN A 139 20.84 -22.77 13.14
N GLU A 140 20.56 -23.94 13.70
CA GLU A 140 21.22 -24.45 14.89
C GLU A 140 22.51 -25.19 14.56
N THR A 141 23.54 -24.97 15.37
CA THR A 141 24.78 -25.76 15.40
C THR A 141 24.95 -26.31 16.80
N ILE A 142 24.97 -27.64 16.93
CA ILE A 142 25.10 -28.32 18.23
C ILE A 142 26.45 -29.06 18.25
N LYS A 143 27.30 -28.71 19.21
CA LYS A 143 28.64 -29.29 19.38
C LYS A 143 28.73 -30.05 20.69
N SER A 144 29.16 -31.30 20.63
CA SER A 144 29.48 -32.09 21.83
C SER A 144 30.84 -31.71 22.40
N ARG A 145 31.18 -32.23 23.59
CA ARG A 145 32.47 -32.02 24.27
C ARG A 145 33.67 -32.40 23.39
N TYR A 146 33.50 -33.38 22.50
CA TYR A 146 34.54 -33.88 21.59
C TYR A 146 34.63 -33.12 20.25
N ARG A 147 33.91 -32.00 20.10
CA ARG A 147 33.86 -31.12 18.91
C ARG A 147 33.17 -31.68 17.66
N ASP A 148 32.53 -32.84 17.75
CA ASP A 148 31.66 -33.31 16.68
C ASP A 148 30.42 -32.41 16.57
N GLU A 149 30.08 -32.05 15.33
CA GLU A 149 28.85 -31.32 14.99
C GLU A 149 27.72 -32.34 14.80
N PHE A 150 26.66 -32.18 15.58
CA PHE A 150 25.46 -33.00 15.51
C PHE A 150 24.30 -32.18 14.95
N ALA A 151 23.52 -32.79 14.06
CA ALA A 151 22.21 -32.29 13.72
C ALA A 151 21.22 -32.61 14.85
N TYR A 152 20.21 -31.76 15.06
CA TYR A 152 19.14 -31.98 16.03
C TYR A 152 18.49 -33.38 15.89
N ALA A 153 18.38 -33.88 14.66
CA ALA A 153 17.83 -35.21 14.36
C ALA A 153 18.63 -36.39 14.94
N ASN A 154 19.90 -36.19 15.29
CA ASN A 154 20.79 -37.24 15.81
C ASN A 154 20.60 -37.50 17.31
N PHE A 155 19.84 -36.65 18.01
CA PHE A 155 19.62 -36.78 19.46
C PHE A 155 18.45 -37.71 19.78
N SER A 156 18.48 -38.29 20.97
CA SER A 156 17.34 -39.01 21.53
C SER A 156 16.16 -38.06 21.82
N GLU A 157 14.95 -38.61 21.92
CA GLU A 157 13.75 -37.80 22.19
C GLU A 157 13.85 -37.02 23.52
N GLY A 158 14.46 -37.61 24.55
CA GLY A 158 14.69 -36.90 25.82
C GLY A 158 15.69 -35.74 25.68
N GLU A 159 16.74 -35.90 24.89
CA GLU A 159 17.73 -34.84 24.64
C GLU A 159 17.14 -33.71 23.77
N LYS A 160 16.35 -34.07 22.76
CA LYS A 160 15.58 -33.11 21.96
C LYS A 160 14.65 -32.29 22.84
N MET A 161 13.90 -32.94 23.73
CA MET A 161 13.03 -32.24 24.69
C MET A 161 13.82 -31.26 25.58
N ARG A 162 15.02 -31.62 26.05
CA ARG A 162 15.88 -30.68 26.81
C ARG A 162 16.30 -29.46 25.98
N ILE A 163 16.61 -29.65 24.69
CA ILE A 163 16.90 -28.57 23.75
C ILE A 163 15.65 -27.68 23.56
N ASP A 164 14.49 -28.28 23.33
CA ASP A 164 13.25 -27.55 23.08
C ASP A 164 12.82 -26.73 24.31
N LEU A 165 12.98 -27.28 25.50
CA LEU A 165 12.73 -26.58 26.77
C LEU A 165 13.68 -25.39 26.96
N ALA A 166 14.98 -25.57 26.69
CA ALA A 166 15.95 -24.48 26.79
C ALA A 166 15.66 -23.36 25.78
N LEU A 167 15.23 -23.71 24.56
CA LEU A 167 14.77 -22.74 23.57
C LEU A 167 13.52 -22.01 24.07
N LEU A 168 12.51 -22.73 24.56
CA LEU A 168 11.27 -22.15 25.09
C LEU A 168 11.54 -21.13 26.18
N PHE A 169 12.36 -21.47 27.18
CA PHE A 169 12.70 -20.54 28.26
C PHE A 169 13.49 -19.33 27.77
N THR A 170 14.41 -19.54 26.82
CA THR A 170 15.14 -18.43 26.20
C THR A 170 14.19 -17.48 25.48
N TRP A 171 13.30 -18.00 24.64
CA TRP A 171 12.32 -17.21 23.90
C TRP A 171 11.40 -16.44 24.85
N ARG A 172 10.94 -17.10 25.92
CA ARG A 172 10.15 -16.47 26.97
C ARG A 172 10.89 -15.31 27.62
N GLN A 173 12.14 -15.49 28.01
CA GLN A 173 12.93 -14.45 28.67
C GLN A 173 13.22 -13.27 27.73
N ILE A 174 13.53 -13.53 26.46
CA ILE A 174 13.70 -12.49 25.44
C ILE A 174 12.40 -11.73 25.20
N ALA A 175 11.26 -12.43 25.13
CA ALA A 175 9.94 -11.81 24.99
C ALA A 175 9.61 -10.91 26.19
N LYS A 176 9.90 -11.36 27.41
CA LYS A 176 9.74 -10.57 28.65
C LYS A 176 10.64 -9.33 28.68
N MET A 177 11.85 -9.41 28.15
CA MET A 177 12.76 -8.26 28.06
C MET A 177 12.32 -7.22 27.03
N LYS A 178 11.65 -7.64 25.94
CA LYS A 178 11.28 -6.78 24.81
C LYS A 178 9.87 -6.18 24.91
N ASN A 179 8.93 -6.88 25.55
CA ASN A 179 7.54 -6.43 25.64
C ASN A 179 7.32 -5.50 26.83
N SER A 180 6.46 -4.49 26.64
CA SER A 180 6.04 -3.57 27.71
C SER A 180 5.07 -4.22 28.71
N THR A 181 4.52 -5.39 28.36
CA THR A 181 3.61 -6.17 29.19
C THR A 181 4.20 -7.56 29.42
N ASN A 182 4.38 -7.94 30.68
CA ASN A 182 4.85 -9.27 31.04
C ASN A 182 3.67 -10.25 31.07
N THR A 183 3.80 -11.39 30.40
CA THR A 183 2.82 -12.48 30.48
C THR A 183 3.13 -13.33 31.69
N ASN A 184 2.22 -13.37 32.66
CA ASN A 184 2.37 -14.12 33.91
C ASN A 184 1.87 -15.58 33.85
N LEU A 185 1.78 -16.16 32.66
CA LEU A 185 1.15 -17.45 32.41
C LEU A 185 2.06 -18.33 31.54
N LEU A 186 2.25 -19.57 31.96
CA LEU A 186 2.94 -20.62 31.22
C LEU A 186 2.09 -21.90 31.27
N ILE A 187 1.69 -22.41 30.11
CA ILE A 187 0.94 -23.67 30.00
C ILE A 187 1.82 -24.65 29.23
N LEU A 188 1.94 -25.85 29.77
CA LEU A 188 2.87 -26.87 29.33
C LEU A 188 2.11 -28.19 29.23
N ASP A 189 1.86 -28.64 28.00
CA ASP A 189 1.01 -29.79 27.69
C ASP A 189 1.83 -31.02 27.36
N GLU A 190 1.58 -32.13 28.04
CA GLU A 190 2.18 -33.46 27.86
C GLU A 190 3.73 -33.50 27.87
N ILE A 191 4.39 -32.47 28.43
CA ILE A 191 5.85 -32.37 28.40
C ILE A 191 6.52 -33.55 29.12
N PHE A 192 5.94 -33.97 30.25
CA PHE A 192 6.45 -35.08 31.05
C PHE A 192 6.04 -36.45 30.52
N ASP A 193 5.02 -36.54 29.68
CA ASP A 193 4.55 -37.81 29.11
C ASP A 193 5.52 -38.32 28.04
N SER A 194 6.31 -37.39 27.48
CA SER A 194 7.43 -37.66 26.59
C SER A 194 8.60 -38.38 27.28
N SER A 195 9.60 -38.79 26.50
CA SER A 195 10.77 -39.59 26.89
C SER A 195 11.77 -38.90 27.85
N LEU A 196 11.35 -37.88 28.61
CA LEU A 196 12.18 -37.26 29.64
C LEU A 196 12.41 -38.25 30.79
N ASP A 197 13.67 -38.42 31.18
CA ASP A 197 14.08 -39.23 32.30
C ASP A 197 13.80 -38.54 33.64
N MET A 198 13.75 -39.31 34.74
CA MET A 198 13.49 -38.80 36.09
C MET A 198 14.41 -37.63 36.47
N ASN A 199 15.68 -37.68 36.06
CA ASN A 199 16.65 -36.63 36.33
C ASN A 199 16.32 -35.34 35.54
N GLY A 200 16.01 -35.47 34.24
CA GLY A 200 15.59 -34.33 33.42
C GLY A 200 14.31 -33.65 33.94
N THR A 201 13.35 -34.45 34.42
CA THR A 201 12.13 -33.93 35.08
C THR A 201 12.46 -33.13 36.33
N ASP A 202 13.38 -33.62 37.15
CA ASP A 202 13.76 -32.97 38.41
C ASP A 202 14.50 -31.64 38.18
N GLU A 203 15.45 -31.59 37.25
CA GLU A 203 16.12 -30.34 36.87
C GLU A 203 15.15 -29.35 36.24
N PHE A 204 14.23 -29.82 35.40
CA PHE A 204 13.20 -28.97 34.83
C PHE A 204 12.30 -28.33 35.90
N LEU A 205 11.85 -29.10 36.89
CA LEU A 205 11.04 -28.57 38.00
C LEU A 205 11.82 -27.55 38.83
N LYS A 206 13.14 -27.73 39.03
CA LYS A 206 13.99 -26.72 39.68
C LYS A 206 14.00 -25.42 38.90
N ILE A 207 14.10 -25.47 37.57
CA ILE A 207 14.04 -24.27 36.71
C ILE A 207 12.68 -23.58 36.86
N LEU A 208 11.57 -24.34 36.83
CA LEU A 208 10.23 -23.77 37.02
C LEU A 208 10.09 -23.06 38.36
N ASN A 209 10.64 -23.62 39.44
CA ASN A 209 10.62 -22.98 40.76
C ASN A 209 11.41 -21.66 40.84
N THR A 210 12.32 -21.39 39.90
CA THR A 210 12.98 -20.07 39.80
C THR A 210 12.05 -18.99 39.24
N LEU A 211 10.94 -19.37 38.59
CA LEU A 211 9.97 -18.47 37.96
C LEU A 211 8.86 -18.05 38.94
N SER A 212 9.24 -17.60 40.13
CA SER A 212 8.34 -17.34 41.28
C SER A 212 7.18 -16.37 41.08
N ASP A 213 7.21 -15.48 40.07
CA ASP A 213 6.14 -14.51 39.79
C ASP A 213 5.17 -14.95 38.67
N GLU A 214 5.17 -16.24 38.32
CA GLU A 214 4.52 -16.76 37.11
C GLU A 214 3.54 -17.90 37.45
N ASN A 215 2.36 -17.89 36.83
CA ASN A 215 1.38 -18.98 36.94
C ASN A 215 1.73 -20.08 35.94
N ILE A 216 2.09 -21.26 36.45
CA ILE A 216 2.53 -22.38 35.63
C ILE A 216 1.48 -23.49 35.71
N PHE A 217 0.95 -23.90 34.56
CA PHE A 217 0.06 -25.05 34.43
C PHE A 217 0.79 -26.16 33.68
N LEU A 218 0.89 -27.32 34.32
CA LEU A 218 1.47 -28.53 33.76
C LEU A 218 0.36 -29.55 33.55
N ILE A 219 0.23 -30.05 32.34
CA ILE A 219 -0.75 -31.08 31.96
C ILE A 219 0.04 -32.34 31.63
N SER A 220 -0.34 -33.46 32.23
CA SER A 220 0.35 -34.74 32.06
C SER A 220 -0.59 -35.89 32.38
N HIS A 221 -0.43 -37.01 31.67
CA HIS A 221 -1.09 -38.29 31.94
C HIS A 221 -0.32 -39.14 32.96
N LYS A 222 0.95 -38.81 33.27
CA LYS A 222 1.75 -39.50 34.28
C LYS A 222 1.20 -39.24 35.69
N SER A 223 0.78 -40.33 36.34
CA SER A 223 0.24 -40.32 37.70
C SER A 223 1.31 -40.40 38.80
N ASP A 224 2.54 -40.67 38.38
CA ASP A 224 3.76 -40.93 39.14
C ASP A 224 4.63 -39.67 39.34
N LEU A 225 4.18 -38.51 38.85
CA LEU A 225 4.81 -37.23 39.18
C LEU A 225 4.64 -36.95 40.68
N ASN A 226 5.76 -36.76 41.39
CA ASN A 226 5.77 -36.50 42.83
C ASN A 226 4.87 -35.31 43.17
N VAL A 227 3.73 -35.62 43.81
CA VAL A 227 2.67 -34.66 44.18
C VAL A 227 3.22 -33.51 45.04
N ASP A 228 4.25 -33.78 45.85
CA ASP A 228 4.87 -32.82 46.76
C ASP A 228 5.66 -31.70 46.06
N LYS A 229 5.86 -31.78 44.74
CA LYS A 229 6.59 -30.77 43.96
C LYS A 229 5.69 -29.69 43.36
N PHE A 230 4.37 -29.77 43.54
CA PHE A 230 3.39 -28.86 42.95
C PHE A 230 2.53 -28.19 44.02
N ASP A 231 2.26 -26.90 43.85
CA ASP A 231 1.42 -26.15 44.80
C ASP A 231 -0.03 -26.62 44.81
N ASN A 232 -0.55 -27.02 43.64
CA ASN A 232 -1.91 -27.49 43.45
C ASN A 232 -1.93 -28.64 42.44
N LEU A 233 -2.76 -29.65 42.70
CA LEU A 233 -2.99 -30.77 41.79
C LEU A 233 -4.47 -30.85 41.45
N ILE A 234 -4.79 -30.85 40.15
CA ILE A 234 -6.17 -31.02 39.66
C ILE A 234 -6.21 -32.32 38.86
N ARG A 235 -7.03 -33.28 39.30
CA ARG A 235 -7.17 -34.58 38.64
C ARG A 235 -8.43 -34.61 37.78
N PHE A 236 -8.30 -35.16 36.58
CA PHE A 236 -9.42 -35.39 35.67
C PHE A 236 -9.54 -36.87 35.34
N GLU A 237 -10.77 -37.37 35.27
CA GLU A 237 -11.09 -38.73 34.87
C GLU A 237 -12.19 -38.76 33.81
N LYS A 238 -12.16 -39.75 32.92
CA LYS A 238 -13.18 -39.97 31.89
C LYS A 238 -14.16 -41.04 32.35
N ILE A 239 -15.42 -40.66 32.58
CA ILE A 239 -16.49 -41.57 32.98
C ILE A 239 -17.60 -41.52 31.95
N GLN A 240 -17.88 -42.66 31.31
CA GLN A 240 -18.96 -42.79 30.33
C GLN A 240 -18.91 -41.67 29.25
N ASN A 241 -17.70 -41.34 28.76
CA ASN A 241 -17.44 -40.26 27.81
C ASN A 241 -17.58 -38.81 28.32
N PHE A 242 -17.76 -38.60 29.61
CA PHE A 242 -17.73 -37.28 30.23
C PHE A 242 -16.47 -37.07 31.07
N THR A 243 -15.92 -35.87 31.04
CA THR A 243 -14.81 -35.44 31.90
C THR A 243 -15.36 -35.08 33.28
N ARG A 244 -14.81 -35.68 34.34
CA ARG A 244 -15.08 -35.34 35.73
C ARG A 244 -13.80 -34.86 36.39
N MET A 245 -13.88 -33.76 37.14
CA MET A 245 -12.80 -33.33 38.03
C MET A 245 -12.91 -34.13 39.33
N THR A 246 -11.80 -34.74 39.75
CA THR A 246 -11.70 -35.53 40.98
C THR A 246 -10.87 -34.75 41.99
N THR A 247 -11.34 -34.69 43.23
CA THR A 247 -10.64 -34.06 44.35
C THR A 247 -9.46 -34.89 44.82
#